data_AF-A0AAF0Q346-F1
#
_entry.id   AF-A0AAF0Q346-F1
#
_cell.length_a   1.000
_cell.length_b   1.000
_cell.length_c   1.000
_cell.angle_alpha   90.00
_cell.angle_beta   90.00
_cell.angle_gamma   90.00
#
_symmetry.space_group_name_H-M   'P 1'
#
loop_
_entity.id
_entity.type
_entity.pdbx_description
1 polymer ?
#
loop_
_entity_poly.entity_id
_entity_poly.type
_entity_poly.pdbx_seq_one_letter_code
_entity_poly.pdbx_strand_id
1 'polypeptide(L)'
;RSLVWNSEFPFGGGQRAIYAFFTTIFVGGVDELLHEIQKSFPELGLVKDDCIEMSWIESILFFANFPRGTSLDMLLDRTNQIGFFKGKSDYVQRPISINGLEGTWKLLNQLLSENSRAELQFSPYGGKLSDISESEISLPHRAGNIFMIKYEVYWGEIENSQSNIAWIQELYEYMVKYVSKSPRAAYFNYRDLDLGMNNKGNTSYEQAKIWGEKYFKNNFDRLKVKTKIDPTNLFRNEQSIPPLLS
;
A
#
# COMPACT_ATOMS: atom_id res chain seq x y z
N ARG A 1 -13.98 -11.02 17.51
CA ARG A 1 -13.36 -10.39 16.32
C ARG A 1 -13.01 -11.48 15.32
N SER A 2 -13.76 -11.56 14.22
CA SER A 2 -13.71 -12.64 13.23
C SER A 2 -12.91 -12.26 11.97
N LEU A 3 -12.22 -13.23 11.34
CA LEU A 3 -11.33 -13.09 10.16
C LEU A 3 -11.48 -14.29 9.21
N VAL A 4 -11.40 -14.11 7.87
CA VAL A 4 -11.80 -15.12 6.84
C VAL A 4 -10.90 -15.27 5.58
N TRP A 5 -10.75 -16.55 5.21
CA TRP A 5 -10.53 -17.36 3.97
C TRP A 5 -10.03 -16.84 2.58
N ASN A 6 -9.54 -17.80 1.79
CA ASN A 6 -8.74 -17.76 0.55
C ASN A 6 -9.51 -18.41 -0.62
N SER A 7 -9.75 -17.71 -1.73
CA SER A 7 -10.33 -18.31 -2.94
C SER A 7 -9.25 -18.57 -3.99
N GLU A 8 -9.02 -19.85 -4.35
CA GLU A 8 -8.23 -20.23 -5.51
C GLU A 8 -9.10 -20.20 -6.78
N PHE A 9 -8.66 -19.48 -7.82
CA PHE A 9 -9.28 -19.57 -9.15
C PHE A 9 -8.54 -20.61 -10.00
N PRO A 10 -9.23 -21.62 -10.57
CA PRO A 10 -8.58 -22.65 -11.35
C PRO A 10 -8.33 -22.16 -12.78
N PHE A 11 -7.07 -22.11 -13.23
CA PHE A 11 -6.76 -21.99 -14.66
C PHE A 11 -5.57 -22.88 -15.06
N GLY A 12 -5.56 -23.27 -16.34
CA GLY A 12 -4.83 -24.40 -16.91
C GLY A 12 -3.30 -24.35 -16.81
N GLY A 13 -2.69 -25.53 -16.93
CA GLY A 13 -1.25 -25.75 -16.73
C GLY A 13 -0.36 -24.82 -17.56
N GLY A 14 0.64 -24.23 -16.89
CA GLY A 14 1.64 -23.34 -17.48
C GLY A 14 1.57 -21.87 -17.02
N GLN A 15 0.54 -21.47 -16.26
CA GLN A 15 0.39 -20.11 -15.71
C GLN A 15 0.63 -20.09 -14.19
N ARG A 16 1.15 -18.98 -13.64
CA ARG A 16 1.26 -18.80 -12.19
C ARG A 16 -0.13 -18.73 -11.58
N ALA A 17 -0.34 -19.37 -10.43
CA ALA A 17 -1.56 -19.17 -9.67
C ALA A 17 -1.56 -17.77 -9.05
N ILE A 18 -2.61 -16.99 -9.32
CA ILE A 18 -2.89 -15.73 -8.63
C ILE A 18 -4.06 -15.96 -7.70
N TYR A 19 -3.91 -15.47 -6.47
CA TYR A 19 -4.89 -15.63 -5.40
C TYR A 19 -5.44 -14.26 -5.00
N ALA A 20 -6.74 -14.24 -4.68
CA ALA A 20 -7.38 -13.09 -4.06
C ALA A 20 -7.75 -13.47 -2.62
N PHE A 21 -7.26 -12.68 -1.66
CA PHE A 21 -7.52 -12.87 -0.24
C PHE A 21 -8.35 -11.71 0.30
N PHE A 22 -9.44 -12.01 1.01
CA PHE A 22 -10.33 -11.01 1.61
C PHE A 22 -10.23 -11.05 3.13
N THR A 23 -9.15 -10.50 3.67
CA THR A 23 -8.91 -10.49 5.11
C THR A 23 -9.54 -9.29 5.79
N THR A 24 -10.40 -9.52 6.79
CA THR A 24 -11.22 -8.46 7.42
C THR A 24 -11.09 -8.47 8.94
N ILE A 25 -10.86 -7.31 9.56
CA ILE A 25 -11.01 -7.15 11.01
C ILE A 25 -12.36 -6.54 11.36
N PHE A 26 -13.14 -7.23 12.19
CA PHE A 26 -14.42 -6.71 12.71
C PHE A 26 -14.36 -6.55 14.22
N VAL A 27 -14.74 -5.36 14.71
CA VAL A 27 -14.80 -5.04 16.14
C VAL A 27 -16.21 -5.35 16.64
N GLY A 28 -16.47 -6.63 16.86
CA GLY A 28 -17.74 -7.16 17.35
C GLY A 28 -17.75 -8.68 17.33
N GLY A 29 -18.94 -9.26 17.50
CA GLY A 29 -19.17 -10.70 17.45
C GLY A 29 -19.29 -11.25 16.03
N VAL A 30 -19.08 -12.57 15.86
CA VAL A 30 -19.22 -13.22 14.54
C VAL A 30 -20.61 -13.10 13.93
N ASP A 31 -21.67 -13.19 14.74
CA ASP A 31 -23.04 -13.14 14.21
C ASP A 31 -23.41 -11.72 13.71
N GLU A 32 -22.87 -10.68 14.36
CA GLU A 32 -23.00 -9.29 13.91
C GLU A 32 -22.24 -9.05 12.59
N LEU A 33 -21.03 -9.59 12.46
CA LEU A 33 -20.26 -9.53 11.20
C LEU A 33 -21.04 -10.17 10.05
N LEU A 34 -21.56 -11.39 10.27
CA LEU A 34 -22.31 -12.12 9.24
C LEU A 34 -23.55 -11.35 8.82
N HIS A 35 -24.25 -10.71 9.77
CA HIS A 35 -25.39 -9.85 9.47
C HIS A 35 -25.01 -8.67 8.57
N GLU A 36 -23.94 -7.95 8.90
CA GLU A 36 -23.49 -6.79 8.12
C GLU A 36 -22.99 -7.18 6.72
N ILE A 37 -22.23 -8.28 6.60
CA ILE A 37 -21.72 -8.75 5.31
C ILE A 37 -22.85 -9.27 4.42
N GLN A 38 -23.81 -10.01 4.96
CA GLN A 38 -24.98 -10.46 4.20
C GLN A 38 -25.79 -9.27 3.63
N LYS A 39 -25.78 -8.13 4.31
CA LYS A 39 -26.48 -6.90 3.89
C LYS A 39 -25.69 -6.08 2.89
N SER A 40 -24.37 -5.98 3.04
CA SER A 40 -23.53 -5.00 2.33
C SER A 40 -22.57 -5.61 1.30
N PHE A 41 -22.22 -6.89 1.44
CA PHE A 41 -21.31 -7.60 0.55
C PHE A 41 -21.59 -9.13 0.50
N PRO A 42 -22.82 -9.56 0.15
CA PRO A 42 -23.20 -10.97 0.14
C PRO A 42 -22.42 -11.81 -0.88
N GLU A 43 -21.88 -11.20 -1.93
CA GLU A 43 -21.08 -11.86 -2.97
C GLU A 43 -19.79 -12.50 -2.44
N LEU A 44 -19.31 -12.05 -1.27
CA LEU A 44 -18.17 -12.65 -0.60
C LEU A 44 -18.46 -14.09 -0.13
N GLY A 45 -19.74 -14.45 0.09
CA GLY A 45 -20.12 -15.80 0.51
C GLY A 45 -19.63 -16.18 1.91
N LEU A 46 -19.40 -15.19 2.77
CA LEU A 46 -18.84 -15.34 4.11
C LEU A 46 -19.68 -16.28 4.99
N VAL A 47 -19.07 -17.35 5.54
CA VAL A 47 -19.74 -18.23 6.51
C VAL A 47 -19.07 -18.20 7.89
N LYS A 48 -19.77 -18.75 8.89
CA LYS A 48 -19.29 -18.77 10.28
C LYS A 48 -18.01 -19.59 10.45
N ASP A 49 -17.86 -20.70 9.70
CA ASP A 49 -16.69 -21.58 9.79
C ASP A 49 -15.41 -20.92 9.29
N ASP A 50 -15.55 -19.91 8.44
CA ASP A 50 -14.42 -19.13 7.99
C ASP A 50 -13.89 -18.20 9.09
N CYS A 51 -14.75 -17.82 10.04
CA CYS A 51 -14.54 -16.75 11.01
C CYS A 51 -13.81 -17.24 12.27
N ILE A 52 -12.70 -16.58 12.62
CA ILE A 52 -11.97 -16.88 13.86
C ILE A 52 -12.13 -15.75 14.87
N GLU A 53 -12.87 -15.97 15.97
CA GLU A 53 -12.96 -15.00 17.07
C GLU A 53 -11.71 -14.99 17.95
N MET A 54 -11.13 -13.81 18.12
CA MET A 54 -9.95 -13.59 18.97
C MET A 54 -9.93 -12.20 19.62
N SER A 55 -9.04 -12.01 20.58
CA SER A 55 -8.73 -10.69 21.16
C SER A 55 -8.03 -9.78 20.15
N TRP A 56 -7.95 -8.48 20.46
CA TRP A 56 -7.25 -7.55 19.58
C TRP A 56 -5.77 -7.90 19.41
N ILE A 57 -5.08 -8.26 20.49
CA ILE A 57 -3.63 -8.50 20.43
C ILE A 57 -3.31 -9.78 19.64
N GLU A 58 -4.14 -10.81 19.75
CA GLU A 58 -4.03 -12.01 18.92
C GLU A 58 -4.26 -11.70 17.44
N SER A 59 -5.15 -10.76 17.11
CA SER A 59 -5.35 -10.33 15.72
C SER A 59 -4.10 -9.69 15.12
N ILE A 60 -3.25 -9.05 15.93
CA ILE A 60 -1.97 -8.50 15.45
C ILE A 60 -1.04 -9.63 14.97
N LEU A 61 -0.95 -10.72 15.74
CA LEU A 61 -0.19 -11.90 15.33
C LEU A 61 -0.75 -12.53 14.04
N PHE A 62 -2.07 -12.61 13.94
CA PHE A 62 -2.74 -13.12 12.74
C PHE A 62 -2.37 -12.30 11.49
N PHE A 63 -2.47 -10.96 11.54
CA PHE A 63 -2.12 -10.09 10.41
C PHE A 63 -0.62 -10.06 10.11
N ALA A 64 0.22 -10.40 11.08
CA ALA A 64 1.64 -10.63 10.88
C ALA A 64 1.97 -12.03 10.31
N ASN A 65 0.96 -12.83 9.94
CA ASN A 65 1.06 -14.19 9.42
C ASN A 65 1.71 -15.20 10.39
N PHE A 66 1.61 -14.98 11.71
CA PHE A 66 2.04 -15.99 12.68
C PHE A 66 1.01 -17.12 12.79
N PRO A 67 1.46 -18.38 13.00
CA PRO A 67 0.56 -19.50 13.26
C PRO A 67 -0.35 -19.24 14.47
N ARG A 68 -1.57 -19.76 14.42
CA ARG A 68 -2.50 -19.66 15.55
C ARG A 68 -1.91 -20.34 16.79
N GLY A 69 -2.04 -19.68 17.94
CA GLY A 69 -1.49 -20.16 19.22
C GLY A 69 -0.02 -19.77 19.46
N THR A 70 0.60 -19.00 18.54
CA THR A 70 1.91 -18.39 18.77
C THR A 70 1.89 -17.51 20.01
N SER A 71 2.95 -17.57 20.83
CA SER A 71 3.08 -16.71 22.02
C SER A 71 3.09 -15.23 21.63
N LEU A 72 2.46 -14.39 22.45
CA LEU A 72 2.50 -12.93 22.31
C LEU A 72 3.93 -12.38 22.43
N ASP A 73 4.85 -13.12 23.05
CA ASP A 73 6.26 -12.73 23.18
C ASP A 73 6.95 -12.58 21.82
N MET A 74 6.41 -13.19 20.75
CA MET A 74 6.92 -12.98 19.39
C MET A 74 6.81 -11.51 18.94
N LEU A 75 5.90 -10.72 19.52
CA LEU A 75 5.83 -9.28 19.26
C LEU A 75 7.02 -8.50 19.85
N LEU A 76 7.81 -9.12 20.73
CA LEU A 76 9.04 -8.55 21.28
C LEU A 76 10.28 -8.92 20.45
N ASP A 77 10.17 -9.85 19.52
CA ASP A 77 11.26 -10.23 18.62
C ASP A 77 11.55 -9.10 17.61
N ARG A 78 12.84 -8.80 17.42
CA ARG A 78 13.34 -7.76 16.52
C ARG A 78 14.20 -8.33 15.40
N THR A 79 14.18 -9.64 15.21
CA THR A 79 14.88 -10.33 14.13
C THR A 79 14.20 -10.02 12.80
N ASN A 80 14.93 -9.42 11.87
CA ASN A 80 14.42 -9.10 10.54
C ASN A 80 14.83 -10.17 9.53
N GLN A 81 13.89 -10.63 8.72
CA GLN A 81 14.24 -11.34 7.48
C GLN A 81 14.58 -10.32 6.41
N ILE A 82 15.76 -10.48 5.82
CA ILE A 82 16.27 -9.59 4.76
C ILE A 82 15.96 -10.27 3.43
N GLY A 83 15.11 -9.63 2.63
CA GLY A 83 14.91 -9.93 1.23
C GLY A 83 14.96 -8.62 0.43
N PHE A 84 15.18 -8.72 -0.87
CA PHE A 84 15.09 -7.55 -1.73
C PHE A 84 13.65 -7.30 -2.12
N PHE A 85 13.25 -6.03 -2.16
CA PHE A 85 11.92 -5.65 -2.61
C PHE A 85 11.91 -4.28 -3.28
N LYS A 86 10.86 -4.03 -4.07
CA LYS A 86 10.48 -2.71 -4.58
C LYS A 86 9.00 -2.53 -4.30
N GLY A 87 8.67 -1.40 -3.68
CA GLY A 87 7.29 -1.00 -3.37
C GLY A 87 6.87 0.27 -4.09
N LYS A 88 5.58 0.39 -4.37
CA LYS A 88 4.91 1.59 -4.88
C LYS A 88 3.53 1.74 -4.25
N SER A 89 2.91 2.92 -4.37
CA SER A 89 1.54 3.11 -3.89
C SER A 89 0.73 4.07 -4.73
N ASP A 90 -0.59 3.84 -4.76
CA ASP A 90 -1.59 4.71 -5.39
C ASP A 90 -2.80 4.87 -4.48
N TYR A 91 -3.54 5.95 -4.70
CA TYR A 91 -4.89 6.12 -4.14
C TYR A 91 -5.92 6.01 -5.26
N VAL A 92 -6.98 5.25 -5.01
CA VAL A 92 -8.10 5.10 -5.94
C VAL A 92 -9.27 5.93 -5.45
N GLN A 93 -9.92 6.65 -6.37
CA GLN A 93 -11.04 7.56 -6.07
C GLN A 93 -12.35 7.14 -6.75
N ARG A 94 -12.28 6.21 -7.71
CA ARG A 94 -13.42 5.62 -8.42
C ARG A 94 -13.13 4.14 -8.67
N PRO A 95 -14.14 3.25 -8.68
CA PRO A 95 -13.93 1.83 -8.93
C PRO A 95 -13.13 1.57 -10.21
N ILE A 96 -12.15 0.67 -10.12
CA ILE A 96 -11.38 0.20 -11.27
C ILE A 96 -12.33 -0.64 -12.14
N SER A 97 -12.32 -0.45 -13.45
CA SER A 97 -13.17 -1.26 -14.34
C SER A 97 -12.73 -2.72 -14.37
N ILE A 98 -13.64 -3.63 -14.70
CA ILE A 98 -13.32 -5.07 -14.84
C ILE A 98 -12.15 -5.26 -15.81
N ASN A 99 -12.16 -4.61 -16.97
CA ASN A 99 -11.05 -4.65 -17.93
C ASN A 99 -9.72 -4.14 -17.34
N GLY A 100 -9.77 -3.19 -16.40
CA GLY A 100 -8.62 -2.71 -15.66
C GLY A 100 -8.04 -3.80 -14.74
N LEU A 101 -8.91 -4.45 -13.96
CA LEU A 101 -8.52 -5.55 -13.08
C LEU A 101 -8.01 -6.76 -13.87
N GLU A 102 -8.62 -7.10 -15.00
CA GLU A 102 -8.15 -8.17 -15.89
C GLU A 102 -6.76 -7.89 -16.47
N GLY A 103 -6.44 -6.62 -16.81
CA GLY A 103 -5.10 -6.27 -17.27
C GLY A 103 -4.07 -6.30 -16.16
N THR A 104 -4.43 -5.86 -14.94
CA THR A 104 -3.60 -6.05 -13.74
C THR A 104 -3.29 -7.54 -13.52
N TRP A 105 -4.29 -8.40 -13.65
CA TRP A 105 -4.13 -9.86 -13.53
C TRP A 105 -3.21 -10.45 -14.59
N LYS A 106 -3.31 -9.98 -15.85
CA LYS A 106 -2.40 -10.39 -16.92
C LYS A 106 -0.94 -10.01 -16.62
N LEU A 107 -0.70 -8.80 -16.11
CA LEU A 107 0.64 -8.34 -15.74
C LEU A 107 1.22 -9.14 -14.56
N LEU A 108 0.41 -9.50 -13.58
CA LEU A 108 0.81 -10.40 -12.49
C LEU A 108 1.25 -11.78 -12.99
N ASN A 109 0.57 -12.34 -14.00
CA ASN A 109 0.95 -13.60 -14.60
C ASN A 109 2.26 -13.53 -15.43
N GLN A 110 2.67 -12.34 -15.83
CA GLN A 110 3.88 -12.10 -16.62
C GLN A 110 5.13 -11.87 -15.76
N LEU A 111 5.05 -12.01 -14.44
CA LEU A 111 6.22 -11.88 -13.57
C LEU A 111 7.29 -12.94 -13.90
N LEU A 112 8.38 -12.48 -14.53
CA LEU A 112 9.35 -13.33 -15.23
C LEU A 112 10.32 -14.09 -14.31
N SER A 113 10.67 -13.51 -13.16
CA SER A 113 11.74 -14.06 -12.31
C SER A 113 11.25 -15.25 -11.49
N GLU A 114 11.79 -16.44 -11.77
CA GLU A 114 11.70 -17.61 -10.89
C GLU A 114 12.14 -17.19 -9.48
N ASN A 115 11.32 -17.46 -8.46
CA ASN A 115 11.48 -17.00 -7.07
C ASN A 115 11.12 -15.53 -6.75
N SER A 116 10.54 -14.77 -7.69
CA SER A 116 9.90 -13.51 -7.35
C SER A 116 8.45 -13.68 -6.92
N ARG A 117 8.01 -12.88 -5.94
CA ARG A 117 6.62 -12.81 -5.47
C ARG A 117 6.13 -11.38 -5.58
N ALA A 118 4.99 -11.17 -6.25
CA ALA A 118 4.30 -9.88 -6.29
C ALA A 118 3.05 -9.92 -5.41
N GLU A 119 2.72 -8.77 -4.82
CA GLU A 119 1.56 -8.58 -3.97
C GLU A 119 0.94 -7.20 -4.20
N LEU A 120 -0.39 -7.16 -4.36
CA LEU A 120 -1.17 -5.92 -4.39
C LEU A 120 -2.09 -5.92 -3.18
N GLN A 121 -1.86 -4.99 -2.27
CA GLN A 121 -2.67 -4.82 -1.07
C GLN A 121 -3.63 -3.66 -1.23
N PHE A 122 -4.93 -3.94 -1.15
CA PHE A 122 -6.01 -2.96 -1.26
C PHE A 122 -6.50 -2.60 0.15
N SER A 123 -6.11 -1.44 0.66
CA SER A 123 -6.49 -0.98 2.00
C SER A 123 -7.69 -0.04 1.91
N PRO A 124 -8.88 -0.41 2.43
CA PRO A 124 -10.08 0.41 2.31
C PRO A 124 -9.93 1.76 3.02
N TYR A 125 -10.43 2.82 2.39
CA TYR A 125 -10.52 4.17 2.95
C TYR A 125 -11.99 4.51 3.22
N GLY A 126 -12.22 5.59 3.96
CA GLY A 126 -13.55 5.97 4.43
C GLY A 126 -13.62 6.04 5.95
N GLY A 127 -14.84 5.93 6.49
CA GLY A 127 -15.08 6.00 7.93
C GLY A 127 -14.40 7.21 8.57
N LYS A 128 -13.67 6.98 9.67
CA LYS A 128 -13.02 8.06 10.43
C LYS A 128 -11.96 8.84 9.63
N LEU A 129 -11.35 8.23 8.61
CA LEU A 129 -10.36 8.91 7.77
C LEU A 129 -10.99 10.02 6.92
N SER A 130 -12.28 9.90 6.58
CA SER A 130 -13.02 10.93 5.82
C SER A 130 -13.46 12.11 6.67
N ASP A 131 -13.61 11.95 7.98
CA ASP A 131 -13.99 13.04 8.90
C ASP A 131 -12.85 14.04 9.12
N ILE A 132 -11.60 13.62 8.91
CA ILE A 132 -10.41 14.42 9.19
C ILE A 132 -10.10 15.28 7.98
N SER A 133 -9.90 16.59 8.19
CA SER A 133 -9.50 17.52 7.14
C SER A 133 -8.19 17.09 6.47
N GLU A 134 -8.08 17.24 5.14
CA GLU A 134 -6.83 17.01 4.42
C GLU A 134 -5.67 17.85 5.00
N SER A 135 -5.97 19.01 5.58
CA SER A 135 -4.98 19.92 6.16
C SER A 135 -4.74 19.73 7.67
N GLU A 136 -5.38 18.77 8.33
CA GLU A 136 -5.22 18.58 9.78
C GLU A 136 -3.77 18.24 10.14
N ILE A 137 -3.16 17.33 9.38
CA ILE A 137 -1.75 16.92 9.51
C ILE A 137 -1.10 16.81 8.12
N SER A 138 0.20 16.50 8.06
CA SER A 138 0.94 16.42 6.79
C SER A 138 0.36 15.41 5.80
N LEU A 139 -0.12 14.25 6.28
CA LEU A 139 -0.77 13.22 5.45
C LEU A 139 -2.14 13.70 4.94
N PRO A 140 -2.28 14.02 3.64
CA PRO A 140 -3.44 14.74 3.12
C PRO A 140 -4.54 13.81 2.58
N HIS A 141 -4.25 12.52 2.44
CA HIS A 141 -5.12 11.60 1.71
C HIS A 141 -6.28 11.16 2.62
N ARG A 142 -7.41 11.88 2.55
CA ARG A 142 -8.60 11.72 3.41
C ARG A 142 -9.85 11.39 2.58
N ALA A 143 -10.92 12.15 2.76
CA ALA A 143 -12.17 12.02 2.01
C ALA A 143 -11.93 12.04 0.48
N GLY A 144 -12.74 11.26 -0.24
CA GLY A 144 -12.67 11.13 -1.69
C GLY A 144 -11.78 9.98 -2.21
N ASN A 145 -11.03 9.31 -1.33
CA ASN A 145 -10.32 8.07 -1.67
C ASN A 145 -11.16 6.86 -1.22
N ILE A 146 -11.35 5.87 -2.09
CA ILE A 146 -12.08 4.63 -1.78
C ILE A 146 -11.15 3.57 -1.17
N PHE A 147 -9.89 3.50 -1.61
CA PHE A 147 -8.84 2.68 -1.02
C PHE A 147 -7.45 3.15 -1.48
N MET A 148 -6.41 2.73 -0.76
CA MET A 148 -5.01 2.82 -1.17
C MET A 148 -4.54 1.45 -1.66
N ILE A 149 -3.80 1.44 -2.77
CA ILE A 149 -3.12 0.24 -3.26
C ILE A 149 -1.65 0.35 -2.90
N LYS A 150 -1.11 -0.69 -2.26
CA LYS A 150 0.33 -0.93 -2.16
C LYS A 150 0.70 -2.01 -3.16
N TYR A 151 1.65 -1.71 -4.04
CA TYR A 151 2.24 -2.69 -4.95
C TYR A 151 3.59 -3.09 -4.41
N GLU A 152 3.87 -4.38 -4.31
CA GLU A 152 5.18 -4.89 -3.90
C GLU A 152 5.61 -6.05 -4.77
N VAL A 153 6.91 -6.10 -5.03
CA VAL A 153 7.57 -7.28 -5.59
C VAL A 153 8.80 -7.58 -4.74
N TYR A 154 8.92 -8.85 -4.36
CA TYR A 154 9.98 -9.39 -3.53
C TYR A 154 10.80 -10.41 -4.32
N TRP A 155 12.10 -10.49 -4.09
CA TRP A 155 13.00 -11.47 -4.71
C TRP A 155 14.20 -11.80 -3.83
N GLY A 156 14.82 -12.97 -4.09
CA GLY A 156 15.94 -13.48 -3.31
C GLY A 156 17.32 -13.01 -3.78
N GLU A 157 17.56 -13.03 -5.09
CA GLU A 157 18.90 -12.81 -5.68
C GLU A 157 19.04 -11.41 -6.28
N ILE A 158 20.13 -10.70 -5.95
CA ILE A 158 20.32 -9.29 -6.35
C ILE A 158 20.34 -9.10 -7.88
N GLU A 159 20.76 -10.11 -8.63
CA GLU A 159 20.80 -10.15 -10.10
C GLU A 159 19.42 -9.96 -10.72
N ASN A 160 18.35 -10.35 -10.00
CA ASN A 160 16.98 -10.21 -10.44
C ASN A 160 16.40 -8.80 -10.15
N SER A 161 17.17 -7.89 -9.54
CA SER A 161 16.65 -6.56 -9.15
C SER A 161 16.16 -5.75 -10.35
N GLN A 162 16.92 -5.75 -11.45
CA GLN A 162 16.59 -4.94 -12.63
C GLN A 162 15.27 -5.39 -13.27
N SER A 163 15.06 -6.70 -13.44
CA SER A 163 13.83 -7.25 -14.03
C SER A 163 12.61 -7.00 -13.14
N ASN A 164 12.74 -7.20 -11.82
CA ASN A 164 11.65 -6.97 -10.88
C ASN A 164 11.26 -5.48 -10.77
N ILE A 165 12.25 -4.58 -10.74
CA ILE A 165 12.01 -3.14 -10.73
C ILE A 165 11.33 -2.69 -12.04
N ALA A 166 11.78 -3.19 -13.20
CA ALA A 166 11.15 -2.88 -14.48
C ALA A 166 9.69 -3.37 -14.53
N TRP A 167 9.43 -4.59 -14.05
CA TRP A 167 8.09 -5.17 -14.00
C TRP A 167 7.12 -4.33 -13.15
N ILE A 168 7.51 -3.93 -11.94
CA ILE A 168 6.61 -3.12 -11.08
C ILE A 168 6.42 -1.70 -11.62
N GLN A 169 7.40 -1.17 -12.36
CA GLN A 169 7.25 0.11 -13.07
C GLN A 169 6.23 0.00 -14.20
N GLU A 170 6.25 -1.09 -14.97
CA GLU A 170 5.25 -1.36 -16.01
C GLU A 170 3.84 -1.50 -15.41
N LEU A 171 3.70 -2.26 -14.33
CA LEU A 171 2.44 -2.39 -13.59
C LEU A 171 1.94 -1.04 -13.08
N TYR A 172 2.82 -0.23 -12.49
CA TYR A 172 2.46 1.08 -11.98
C TYR A 172 2.07 2.04 -13.11
N GLU A 173 2.72 1.98 -14.27
CA GLU A 173 2.33 2.79 -15.42
C GLU A 173 0.98 2.37 -15.98
N TYR A 174 0.71 1.06 -16.08
CA TYR A 174 -0.60 0.54 -16.46
C TYR A 174 -1.74 1.11 -15.61
N MET A 175 -1.50 1.26 -14.29
CA MET A 175 -2.51 1.74 -13.33
C MET A 175 -2.84 3.22 -13.45
N VAL A 176 -2.08 4.03 -14.21
CA VAL A 176 -2.22 5.50 -14.27
C VAL A 176 -3.64 5.98 -14.62
N LYS A 177 -4.41 5.21 -15.39
CA LYS A 177 -5.77 5.58 -15.82
C LYS A 177 -6.85 5.29 -14.77
N TYR A 178 -6.53 4.51 -13.75
CA TYR A 178 -7.49 3.97 -12.78
C TYR A 178 -7.34 4.58 -11.38
N VAL A 179 -6.30 5.37 -11.17
CA VAL A 179 -5.91 5.93 -9.86
C VAL A 179 -6.08 7.45 -9.84
N SER A 180 -5.84 8.06 -8.69
CA SER A 180 -5.86 9.51 -8.51
C SER A 180 -4.96 10.22 -9.52
N LYS A 181 -5.35 11.43 -9.91
CA LYS A 181 -4.63 12.26 -10.88
C LYS A 181 -4.61 13.71 -10.42
N SER A 182 -3.56 14.42 -10.82
CA SER A 182 -3.35 15.86 -10.57
C SER A 182 -3.43 16.27 -9.08
N PRO A 183 -2.52 15.81 -8.21
CA PRO A 183 -1.40 14.90 -8.49
C PRO A 183 -1.80 13.42 -8.41
N ARG A 184 -1.01 12.53 -9.02
CA ARG A 184 -1.08 11.09 -8.74
C ARG A 184 -0.53 10.84 -7.34
N ALA A 185 -1.41 10.60 -6.39
CA ALA A 185 -1.11 10.54 -4.97
C ALA A 185 -0.30 9.30 -4.60
N ALA A 186 0.64 9.46 -3.66
CA ALA A 186 1.49 8.40 -3.13
C ALA A 186 1.59 8.52 -1.60
N TYR A 187 1.95 7.44 -0.91
CA TYR A 187 2.13 7.43 0.53
C TYR A 187 3.61 7.55 0.93
N PHE A 188 3.93 8.55 1.77
CA PHE A 188 5.33 8.89 2.09
C PHE A 188 6.12 7.75 2.77
N ASN A 189 5.46 6.93 3.59
CA ASN A 189 6.13 5.79 4.24
C ASN A 189 6.44 4.64 3.28
N TYR A 190 5.88 4.66 2.06
CA TYR A 190 6.28 3.81 0.94
C TYR A 190 7.11 4.65 -0.02
N ARG A 191 8.31 5.05 0.44
CA ARG A 191 9.20 5.92 -0.32
C ARG A 191 9.51 5.33 -1.69
N ASP A 192 9.38 6.16 -2.71
CA ASP A 192 9.59 5.79 -4.10
C ASP A 192 10.36 6.90 -4.81
N LEU A 193 11.66 6.65 -4.99
CA LEU A 193 12.57 7.60 -5.65
C LEU A 193 12.22 7.81 -7.14
N ASP A 194 11.45 6.90 -7.74
CA ASP A 194 10.99 7.01 -9.13
C ASP A 194 10.01 8.19 -9.31
N LEU A 195 9.42 8.70 -8.22
CA LEU A 195 8.55 9.88 -8.25
C LEU A 195 9.33 11.20 -8.45
N GLY A 196 10.65 11.16 -8.27
CA GLY A 196 11.54 12.30 -8.31
C GLY A 196 12.46 12.34 -7.11
N MET A 197 13.63 12.95 -7.28
CA MET A 197 14.66 13.07 -6.26
C MET A 197 15.23 14.49 -6.21
N ASN A 198 15.76 14.81 -5.05
CA ASN A 198 16.65 15.93 -4.81
C ASN A 198 18.01 15.68 -5.50
N ASN A 199 18.63 16.77 -5.96
CA ASN A 199 19.99 16.73 -6.49
C ASN A 199 20.99 16.47 -5.37
N LYS A 200 22.18 16.00 -5.75
CA LYS A 200 23.35 16.02 -4.86
C LYS A 200 23.74 17.48 -4.60
N GLY A 201 23.46 17.99 -3.41
CA GLY A 201 23.70 19.38 -3.04
C GLY A 201 22.40 20.17 -2.92
N ASN A 202 22.25 21.21 -3.73
CA ASN A 202 21.08 22.10 -3.67
C ASN A 202 19.94 21.60 -4.56
N THR A 203 18.73 21.60 -4.01
CA THR A 203 17.50 21.28 -4.73
C THR A 203 16.52 22.42 -4.52
N SER A 204 15.99 22.95 -5.62
CA SER A 204 14.99 24.01 -5.53
C SER A 204 13.67 23.46 -4.98
N TYR A 205 12.90 24.35 -4.34
CA TYR A 205 11.55 24.02 -3.89
C TYR A 205 10.67 23.49 -5.04
N GLU A 206 10.76 24.08 -6.24
CA GLU A 206 9.95 23.68 -7.39
C GLU A 206 10.30 22.27 -7.91
N GLN A 207 11.58 21.87 -7.87
CA GLN A 207 11.96 20.50 -8.20
C GLN A 207 11.38 19.51 -7.18
N ALA A 208 11.51 19.84 -5.89
CA ALA A 208 10.99 18.97 -4.83
C ALA A 208 9.45 18.88 -4.83
N LYS A 209 8.76 19.94 -5.27
CA LYS A 209 7.31 20.00 -5.37
C LYS A 209 6.73 18.90 -6.27
N ILE A 210 7.46 18.47 -7.30
CA ILE A 210 7.04 17.39 -8.22
C ILE A 210 6.69 16.09 -7.48
N TRP A 211 7.55 15.65 -6.56
CA TRP A 211 7.30 14.49 -5.71
C TRP A 211 6.56 14.88 -4.43
N GLY A 212 6.79 16.08 -3.92
CA GLY A 212 6.21 16.60 -2.69
C GLY A 212 4.69 16.67 -2.72
N GLU A 213 4.10 17.14 -3.81
CA GLU A 213 2.64 17.20 -3.96
C GLU A 213 2.01 15.82 -4.09
N LYS A 214 2.73 14.82 -4.61
CA LYS A 214 2.23 13.43 -4.65
C LYS A 214 2.07 12.87 -3.23
N TYR A 215 3.02 13.16 -2.34
CA TYR A 215 2.96 12.71 -0.95
C TYR A 215 2.06 13.55 -0.05
N PHE A 216 2.09 14.88 -0.23
CA PHE A 216 1.54 15.83 0.73
C PHE A 216 0.46 16.74 0.15
N LYS A 217 0.13 16.65 -1.15
CA LYS A 217 -0.79 17.55 -1.84
C LYS A 217 -0.48 19.02 -1.46
N ASN A 218 -1.52 19.81 -1.18
CA ASN A 218 -1.43 21.19 -0.76
C ASN A 218 -0.70 21.39 0.58
N ASN A 219 -0.52 20.34 1.39
CA ASN A 219 0.25 20.47 2.64
C ASN A 219 1.74 20.63 2.40
N PHE A 220 2.26 20.33 1.21
CA PHE A 220 3.69 20.50 0.91
C PHE A 220 4.15 21.93 1.15
N ASP A 221 3.32 22.93 0.81
CA ASP A 221 3.61 24.34 1.07
C ASP A 221 3.75 24.65 2.56
N ARG A 222 2.94 24.05 3.43
CA ARG A 222 3.05 24.26 4.88
C ARG A 222 4.30 23.61 5.47
N LEU A 223 4.83 22.58 4.81
CA LEU A 223 6.06 21.91 5.24
C LEU A 223 7.34 22.74 4.96
N LYS A 224 7.19 23.92 4.35
CA LYS A 224 8.23 24.98 4.30
C LYS A 224 8.70 25.44 5.69
N VAL A 225 8.03 25.02 6.78
CA VAL A 225 8.53 25.11 8.15
C VAL A 225 9.97 24.60 8.31
N LYS A 226 10.40 23.68 7.44
CA LYS A 226 11.79 23.25 7.29
C LYS A 226 12.78 24.42 7.25
N THR A 227 12.46 25.49 6.53
CA THR A 227 13.31 26.69 6.40
C THR A 227 13.59 27.35 7.76
N LYS A 228 12.63 27.29 8.69
CA LYS A 228 12.76 27.86 10.02
C LYS A 228 13.50 26.93 10.99
N ILE A 229 13.24 25.63 10.90
CA ILE A 229 13.74 24.64 11.85
C ILE A 229 15.15 24.15 11.50
N ASP A 230 15.45 24.03 10.21
CA ASP A 230 16.73 23.54 9.70
C ASP A 230 17.14 24.32 8.43
N PRO A 231 17.51 25.60 8.58
CA PRO A 231 17.86 26.48 7.46
C PRO A 231 19.11 26.03 6.70
N THR A 232 20.03 25.32 7.35
CA THR A 232 21.26 24.79 6.74
C THR A 232 21.04 23.45 6.04
N ASN A 233 19.81 22.93 6.07
CA ASN A 233 19.42 21.64 5.49
C ASN A 233 20.32 20.48 5.97
N LEU A 234 20.62 20.47 7.28
CA LEU A 234 21.43 19.43 7.91
C LEU A 234 20.74 18.06 7.81
N PHE A 235 19.44 18.00 8.11
CA PHE A 235 18.65 16.78 8.03
C PHE A 235 18.08 16.61 6.63
N ARG A 236 18.83 15.94 5.75
CA ARG A 236 18.47 15.76 4.34
C ARG A 236 18.66 14.34 3.85
N ASN A 237 17.93 14.01 2.80
CA ASN A 237 18.09 12.81 1.97
C ASN A 237 17.52 13.07 0.57
N GLU A 238 17.46 12.04 -0.25
CA GLU A 238 17.07 12.07 -1.67
C GLU A 238 15.65 12.60 -1.89
N GLN A 239 14.78 12.60 -0.87
CA GLN A 239 13.42 13.15 -0.91
C GLN A 239 13.08 13.91 0.38
N SER A 240 14.06 14.61 0.96
CA SER A 240 13.80 15.51 2.08
C SER A 240 13.20 16.82 1.57
N ILE A 241 12.30 17.41 2.33
CA ILE A 241 11.74 18.73 2.02
C ILE A 241 12.87 19.76 2.05
N PRO A 242 13.14 20.49 0.95
CA PRO A 242 14.19 21.50 0.93
C PRO A 242 13.73 22.77 1.67
N PRO A 243 14.64 23.52 2.32
CA PRO A 243 14.33 24.88 2.76
C PRO A 243 14.14 25.79 1.53
N LEU A 244 13.44 26.92 1.69
CA LEU A 244 13.19 27.84 0.56
C LEU A 244 14.45 28.55 0.02
N LEU A 245 15.51 28.58 0.82
CA LEU A 245 16.77 29.28 0.51
C LEU A 245 17.82 28.36 -0.12
N SER A 246 17.51 27.09 -0.39
CA SER A 246 18.45 26.14 -1.03
C SER A 246 18.39 26.16 -2.55
#